data_AF-A0A069F2V0-F1
#
_entry.id   AF-A0A069F2V0-F1
#
_cell.length_a   1.000
_cell.length_b   1.000
_cell.length_c   1.000
_cell.angle_alpha   90.00
_cell.angle_beta   90.00
_cell.angle_gamma   90.00
#
_symmetry.space_group_name_H-M   'P 1'
#
loop_
_entity.id
_entity.type
_entity.pdbx_description
1 polymer ?
#
loop_
_entity_poly.entity_id
_entity_poly.type
_entity_poly.pdbx_seq_one_letter_code
_entity_poly.pdbx_strand_id
1 'polypeptide(L)'
;KLVTKEMVQQMSPGSVIVDVAIDQGGICETIDHITTHDAPTYERYGVQHYAVANMPGAVPRTSTLGLTNATMPYIVECAQKGIFPALRENAALLKGLNVIDGTVTYEAVARDLGYTFVAPAEAITKQLQA
;
A
#
# COMPACT_ATOMS: atom_id res chain seq x y z
N LYS A 1 -15.17 1.78 10.32
CA LYS A 1 -13.89 1.92 11.06
C LYS A 1 -13.93 0.95 12.25
N LEU A 2 -12.80 0.50 12.79
CA LEU A 2 -12.76 -0.58 13.80
C LEU A 2 -12.74 -0.05 15.24
N VAL A 3 -11.96 1.00 15.49
CA VAL A 3 -11.90 1.67 16.79
C VAL A 3 -12.80 2.89 16.71
N THR A 4 -13.95 2.82 17.40
CA THR A 4 -14.96 3.89 17.33
C THR A 4 -14.60 5.07 18.23
N LYS A 5 -15.19 6.22 17.96
CA LYS A 5 -15.03 7.41 18.79
C LYS A 5 -15.37 7.15 20.26
N GLU A 6 -16.42 6.40 20.53
CA GLU A 6 -16.89 6.08 21.88
C GLU A 6 -15.86 5.24 22.63
N MET A 7 -15.19 4.30 21.95
CA MET A 7 -14.11 3.51 22.55
C MET A 7 -12.94 4.41 22.96
N VAL A 8 -12.56 5.38 22.12
CA VAL A 8 -11.43 6.29 22.40
C VAL A 8 -11.75 7.23 23.57
N GLN A 9 -12.98 7.72 23.68
CA GLN A 9 -13.40 8.56 24.80
C GLN A 9 -13.39 7.86 26.15
N GLN A 10 -13.42 6.53 26.17
CA GLN A 10 -13.34 5.71 27.39
C GLN A 10 -11.90 5.37 27.78
N MET A 11 -10.90 5.72 26.96
CA MET A 11 -9.49 5.47 27.27
C MET A 11 -9.00 6.38 28.39
N SER A 12 -8.03 5.89 29.17
CA SER A 12 -7.38 6.69 30.20
C SER A 12 -6.66 7.89 29.58
N PRO A 13 -6.76 9.10 30.17
CA PRO A 13 -6.00 10.26 29.73
C PRO A 13 -4.49 9.98 29.70
N GLY A 14 -3.81 10.44 28.65
CA GLY A 14 -2.39 10.20 28.38
C GLY A 14 -2.11 8.89 27.62
N SER A 15 -3.13 8.08 27.32
CA SER A 15 -2.97 6.92 26.44
C SER A 15 -2.54 7.33 25.04
N VAL A 16 -1.96 6.38 24.28
CA VAL A 16 -1.47 6.63 22.93
C VAL A 16 -2.08 5.62 21.95
N ILE A 17 -2.54 6.12 20.81
CA ILE A 17 -2.95 5.32 19.65
C ILE A 17 -1.91 5.51 18.55
N VAL A 18 -1.41 4.40 18.00
CA VAL A 18 -0.53 4.38 16.82
C VAL A 18 -1.25 3.63 15.71
N ASP A 19 -1.73 4.35 14.69
CA ASP A 19 -2.47 3.74 13.58
C ASP A 19 -1.54 3.48 12.39
N VAL A 20 -1.02 2.26 12.31
CA VAL A 20 -0.12 1.81 11.23
C VAL A 20 -0.87 1.65 9.90
N ALA A 21 -2.19 1.49 9.92
CA ALA A 21 -3.01 1.33 8.71
C ALA A 21 -3.35 2.69 8.05
N ILE A 22 -2.76 3.79 8.52
CA ILE A 22 -3.05 5.14 8.05
C ILE A 22 -2.77 5.32 6.55
N ASP A 23 -1.79 4.60 6.00
CA ASP A 23 -1.46 4.59 4.57
C ASP A 23 -2.62 4.09 3.68
N GLN A 24 -3.63 3.43 4.26
CA GLN A 24 -4.84 2.94 3.59
C GLN A 24 -6.11 3.60 4.15
N GLY A 25 -5.97 4.79 4.74
CA GLY A 25 -7.08 5.57 5.30
C GLY A 25 -7.34 5.34 6.79
N GLY A 26 -6.61 4.46 7.47
CA GLY A 26 -6.64 4.25 8.92
C GLY A 26 -7.87 3.48 9.45
N ILE A 27 -7.76 2.91 10.65
CA ILE A 27 -8.80 2.09 11.28
C ILE A 27 -9.50 2.77 12.46
N CYS A 28 -8.91 3.84 13.01
CA CYS A 28 -9.47 4.61 14.12
C CYS A 28 -10.34 5.78 13.62
N GLU A 29 -11.52 5.97 14.21
CA GLU A 29 -12.45 7.05 13.83
C GLU A 29 -12.00 8.44 14.28
N THR A 30 -11.28 8.51 15.41
CA THR A 30 -10.83 9.79 15.98
C THR A 30 -9.58 10.33 15.29
N ILE A 31 -8.97 9.53 14.41
CA ILE A 31 -7.92 9.96 13.49
C ILE A 31 -8.58 10.56 12.24
N ASP A 32 -8.55 11.88 12.12
CA ASP A 32 -9.20 12.60 11.03
C ASP A 32 -8.23 13.09 9.94
N HIS A 33 -6.92 13.07 10.20
CA HIS A 33 -5.89 13.39 9.22
C HIS A 33 -4.60 12.61 9.48
N ILE A 34 -3.80 12.49 8.42
CA ILE A 34 -2.45 11.94 8.48
C ILE A 34 -1.49 12.96 9.09
N THR A 35 -0.56 12.50 9.92
CA THR A 35 0.52 13.33 10.47
C THR A 35 1.80 13.16 9.66
N THR A 36 2.79 14.02 9.92
CA THR A 36 4.11 13.97 9.28
C THR A 36 5.19 13.64 10.30
N HIS A 37 6.40 13.31 9.84
CA HIS A 37 7.52 13.12 10.76
C HIS A 37 7.86 14.37 11.59
N ASP A 38 7.63 15.57 11.04
CA ASP A 38 7.89 16.84 11.74
C ASP A 38 6.84 17.16 12.81
N ALA A 39 5.59 16.76 12.57
CA ALA A 39 4.47 16.94 13.48
C ALA A 39 3.73 15.59 13.67
N PRO A 40 4.32 14.62 14.39
CA PRO A 40 3.91 13.22 14.32
C PRO A 40 2.64 12.89 15.10
N THR A 41 2.25 13.74 16.05
CA THR A 41 1.15 13.46 16.96
C THR A 41 0.26 14.65 17.27
N TYR A 42 -1.02 14.39 17.54
CA TYR A 42 -1.96 15.36 18.12
C TYR A 42 -2.87 14.70 19.15
N GLU A 43 -3.39 15.49 20.09
CA GLU A 43 -4.24 14.98 21.17
C GLU A 43 -5.72 15.08 20.78
N ARG A 44 -6.49 14.05 21.13
CA ARG A 44 -7.95 14.08 21.07
C ARG A 44 -8.55 13.24 22.19
N TYR A 45 -9.52 13.82 22.92
CA TYR A 45 -10.22 13.15 24.03
C TYR A 45 -9.29 12.65 25.16
N GLY A 46 -8.20 13.37 25.41
CA GLY A 46 -7.15 12.98 26.35
C GLY A 46 -6.19 11.92 25.81
N VAL A 47 -6.31 11.51 24.53
CA VAL A 47 -5.51 10.44 23.91
C VAL A 47 -4.61 11.00 22.83
N GLN A 48 -3.32 10.66 22.87
CA GLN A 48 -2.37 11.04 21.85
C GLN A 48 -2.51 10.14 20.62
N HIS A 49 -2.71 10.72 19.44
CA HIS A 49 -2.81 10.00 18.18
C HIS A 49 -1.51 10.17 17.39
N TYR A 50 -0.94 9.06 16.95
CA TYR A 50 0.17 8.99 16.00
C TYR A 50 -0.37 8.36 14.71
N ALA A 51 -0.32 9.13 13.62
CA ALA A 51 -0.91 8.78 12.33
C ALA A 51 0.05 9.10 11.17
N VAL A 52 1.36 8.88 11.39
CA VAL A 52 2.38 9.20 10.39
C VAL A 52 2.35 8.14 9.30
N ALA A 53 2.08 8.58 8.07
CA ALA A 53 2.17 7.76 6.87
C ALA A 53 3.64 7.43 6.55
N ASN A 54 3.88 6.33 5.84
CA ASN A 54 5.23 5.93 5.41
C ASN A 54 6.26 5.85 6.56
N MET A 55 5.87 5.25 7.70
CA MET A 55 6.75 5.06 8.86
C MET A 55 8.13 4.45 8.53
N PRO A 56 8.28 3.49 7.59
CA PRO A 56 9.59 2.95 7.22
C PRO A 56 10.57 4.00 6.68
N GLY A 57 10.08 5.15 6.20
CA GLY A 57 10.89 6.29 5.76
C GLY A 57 11.76 6.88 6.86
N ALA A 58 11.39 6.74 8.14
CA ALA A 58 12.20 7.20 9.28
C ALA A 58 13.48 6.37 9.50
N VAL A 59 13.54 5.15 8.95
CA VAL A 59 14.66 4.20 9.13
C VAL A 59 15.23 3.74 7.78
N PRO A 60 15.68 4.67 6.91
CA PRO A 60 15.93 4.40 5.50
C PRO A 60 16.96 3.30 5.25
N ARG A 61 18.00 3.19 6.09
CA ARG A 61 19.00 2.12 5.96
C ARG A 61 18.37 0.74 6.13
N THR A 62 17.56 0.57 7.17
CA THR A 62 16.93 -0.72 7.50
C THR A 62 15.80 -1.03 6.52
N SER A 63 14.94 -0.06 6.22
CA SER A 63 13.81 -0.25 5.31
C SER A 63 14.25 -0.48 3.86
N THR A 64 15.30 0.21 3.39
CA THR A 64 15.88 -0.04 2.06
C THR A 64 16.37 -1.47 1.95
N LEU A 65 17.19 -1.94 2.90
CA LEU A 65 17.69 -3.31 2.88
C LEU A 65 16.55 -4.33 2.93
N GLY A 66 15.54 -4.10 3.77
CA GLY A 66 14.36 -4.97 3.86
C GLY A 66 13.58 -5.04 2.55
N LEU A 67 13.29 -3.89 1.93
CA LEU A 67 12.57 -3.80 0.67
C LEU A 67 13.36 -4.43 -0.47
N THR A 68 14.64 -4.07 -0.63
CA THR A 68 15.46 -4.57 -1.74
C THR A 68 15.70 -6.07 -1.63
N ASN A 69 15.86 -6.63 -0.43
CA ASN A 69 16.02 -8.08 -0.27
C ASN A 69 14.77 -8.84 -0.74
N ALA A 70 13.57 -8.27 -0.52
CA ALA A 70 12.32 -8.87 -0.96
C ALA A 70 12.05 -8.67 -2.47
N THR A 71 12.46 -7.53 -3.04
CA THR A 71 12.15 -7.18 -4.43
C THR A 71 13.23 -7.61 -5.44
N MET A 72 14.47 -7.80 -5.01
CA MET A 72 15.60 -8.13 -5.90
C MET A 72 15.35 -9.35 -6.80
N PRO A 73 14.80 -10.48 -6.31
CA PRO A 73 14.57 -11.65 -7.17
C PRO A 73 13.66 -11.33 -8.37
N TYR A 74 12.60 -10.54 -8.14
CA TYR A 74 11.65 -10.12 -9.17
C TYR A 74 12.29 -9.15 -10.17
N ILE A 75 13.10 -8.22 -9.69
CA ILE A 75 13.82 -7.26 -10.54
C ILE A 75 14.79 -7.99 -11.48
N VAL A 76 15.56 -8.93 -10.93
CA VAL A 76 16.51 -9.74 -11.71
C VAL A 76 15.78 -10.59 -12.75
N GLU A 77 14.67 -11.22 -12.39
CA GLU A 77 13.86 -12.01 -13.31
C GLU A 77 13.35 -11.17 -14.50
N CYS A 78 12.76 -10.00 -14.22
CA CYS A 78 12.31 -9.06 -15.24
C CYS A 78 13.46 -8.58 -16.13
N ALA A 79 14.64 -8.32 -15.54
CA ALA A 79 15.81 -7.84 -16.29
C ALA A 79 16.40 -8.93 -17.21
N GLN A 80 16.39 -10.19 -16.80
CA GLN A 80 16.95 -11.30 -17.57
C GLN A 80 16.01 -11.79 -18.67
N LYS A 81 14.71 -11.88 -18.38
CA LYS A 81 13.72 -12.46 -19.30
C LYS A 81 12.98 -11.42 -20.13
N GLY A 82 13.02 -10.15 -19.71
CA GLY A 82 12.06 -9.14 -20.15
C GLY A 82 10.75 -9.21 -19.37
N ILE A 83 9.98 -8.11 -19.40
CA ILE A 83 8.79 -7.92 -18.57
C ILE A 83 7.68 -8.94 -18.90
N PHE A 84 7.31 -9.09 -20.18
CA PHE A 84 6.18 -9.96 -20.56
C PHE A 84 6.44 -11.45 -20.32
N PRO A 85 7.62 -12.01 -20.67
CA PRO A 85 7.93 -13.39 -20.32
C PRO A 85 7.96 -13.61 -18.80
N ALA A 86 8.53 -12.69 -18.02
CA ALA A 86 8.53 -12.76 -16.57
C ALA A 86 7.11 -12.74 -15.97
N LEU A 87 6.23 -11.86 -16.46
CA LEU A 87 4.82 -11.82 -16.06
C LEU A 87 4.07 -13.11 -16.39
N ARG A 88 4.35 -13.73 -17.55
CA ARG A 88 3.71 -14.99 -17.96
C ARG A 88 4.14 -16.17 -17.08
N GLU A 89 5.42 -16.23 -16.73
CA GLU A 89 6.01 -17.37 -16.01
C GLU A 89 5.87 -17.26 -14.49
N ASN A 90 5.80 -16.04 -13.96
CA ASN A 90 5.72 -15.79 -12.52
C ASN A 90 4.34 -15.24 -12.12
N ALA A 91 3.50 -16.10 -11.59
CA ALA A 91 2.16 -15.74 -11.14
C ALA A 91 2.13 -14.67 -10.03
N ALA A 92 3.19 -14.55 -9.22
CA ALA A 92 3.28 -13.50 -8.21
C ALA A 92 3.52 -12.13 -8.85
N LEU A 93 4.39 -12.06 -9.87
CA LEU A 93 4.59 -10.85 -10.68
C LEU A 93 3.30 -10.47 -11.42
N LEU A 94 2.62 -11.45 -12.03
CA LEU A 94 1.38 -11.19 -12.77
C LEU A 94 0.29 -10.55 -11.90
N LYS A 95 0.17 -10.99 -10.65
CA LYS A 95 -0.77 -10.41 -9.67
C LYS A 95 -0.43 -8.97 -9.30
N GLY A 96 0.84 -8.56 -9.45
CA GLY A 96 1.29 -7.19 -9.24
C GLY A 96 1.02 -6.24 -10.41
N LEU A 97 0.59 -6.75 -11.57
CA LEU A 97 0.31 -5.91 -12.74
C LEU A 97 -0.94 -5.07 -12.52
N ASN A 98 -0.76 -3.74 -12.52
CA ASN A 98 -1.85 -2.78 -12.30
C ASN A 98 -2.36 -2.15 -13.60
N VAL A 99 -1.45 -1.77 -14.49
CA VAL A 99 -1.75 -1.09 -15.75
C VAL A 99 -0.82 -1.58 -16.85
N ILE A 100 -1.36 -1.76 -18.05
CA ILE A 100 -0.60 -2.10 -19.25
C ILE A 100 -1.30 -1.51 -20.49
N ASP A 101 -0.56 -0.81 -21.33
CA ASP A 101 -1.07 -0.20 -22.58
C ASP A 101 -2.39 0.58 -22.42
N GLY A 102 -2.49 1.40 -21.36
CA GLY A 102 -3.68 2.19 -21.06
C GLY A 102 -4.87 1.39 -20.49
N THR A 103 -4.69 0.08 -20.25
CA THR A 103 -5.70 -0.80 -19.66
C THR A 103 -5.42 -1.06 -18.19
N VAL A 104 -6.44 -0.95 -17.34
CA VAL A 104 -6.34 -1.29 -15.92
C VAL A 104 -6.57 -2.79 -15.72
N THR A 105 -5.61 -3.46 -15.10
CA THR A 105 -5.61 -4.91 -14.88
C THR A 105 -5.77 -5.31 -13.42
N TYR A 106 -5.86 -4.34 -12.52
CA TYR A 106 -6.16 -4.58 -11.11
C TYR A 106 -7.62 -4.25 -10.81
N GLU A 107 -8.40 -5.27 -10.49
CA GLU A 107 -9.86 -5.20 -10.41
C GLU A 107 -10.36 -4.18 -9.39
N ALA A 108 -9.73 -4.10 -8.21
CA ALA A 108 -10.13 -3.16 -7.17
C ALA A 108 -9.97 -1.70 -7.64
N VAL A 109 -8.85 -1.37 -8.28
CA VAL A 109 -8.61 -0.03 -8.83
C VAL A 109 -9.59 0.27 -9.96
N ALA A 110 -9.86 -0.69 -10.85
CA ALA A 110 -10.81 -0.49 -11.93
C ALA A 110 -12.23 -0.21 -11.41
N ARG A 111 -12.69 -1.01 -10.45
CA ARG A 111 -14.01 -0.85 -9.82
C ARG A 111 -14.12 0.48 -9.08
N ASP A 112 -13.14 0.79 -8.23
CA ASP A 112 -13.24 1.94 -7.32
C ASP A 112 -13.08 3.28 -8.06
N LEU A 113 -12.41 3.30 -9.22
CA LEU A 113 -12.24 4.49 -10.07
C LEU A 113 -13.14 4.51 -11.32
N GLY A 114 -13.95 3.48 -11.55
CA GLY A 114 -14.87 3.40 -12.69
C GLY A 114 -14.22 3.11 -14.04
N TYR A 115 -13.06 2.44 -14.06
CA TYR A 115 -12.38 2.03 -15.30
C TYR A 115 -12.85 0.64 -15.77
N THR A 116 -12.65 0.37 -17.07
CA THR A 116 -12.81 -0.98 -17.62
C THR A 116 -11.68 -1.88 -17.12
N PHE A 117 -12.06 -3.00 -16.50
CA PHE A 117 -11.14 -4.05 -16.07
C PHE A 117 -10.87 -5.04 -17.20
N VAL A 118 -9.60 -5.43 -17.37
CA VAL A 118 -9.19 -6.56 -18.20
C VAL A 118 -8.27 -7.47 -17.40
N ALA A 119 -8.47 -8.78 -17.47
CA ALA A 119 -7.66 -9.72 -16.72
C ALA A 119 -6.17 -9.61 -17.11
N PRO A 120 -5.23 -9.59 -16.15
CA PRO A 120 -3.79 -9.46 -16.43
C PRO A 120 -3.26 -10.44 -17.49
N ALA A 121 -3.68 -11.71 -17.41
CA ALA A 121 -3.25 -12.75 -18.35
C ALA A 121 -3.72 -12.49 -19.79
N GLU A 122 -4.94 -11.96 -19.96
CA GLU A 122 -5.48 -11.57 -21.26
C GLU A 122 -4.72 -10.35 -21.79
N ALA A 123 -4.50 -9.36 -20.93
CA ALA A 123 -3.86 -8.10 -21.30
C ALA A 123 -2.43 -8.31 -21.82
N ILE A 124 -1.65 -9.22 -21.22
CA ILE A 124 -0.28 -9.51 -21.68
C ILE A 124 -0.22 -10.38 -22.95
N THR A 125 -1.30 -11.07 -23.33
CA THR A 125 -1.30 -11.97 -24.49
C THR A 125 -1.09 -11.22 -25.80
N LYS A 126 -1.64 -9.99 -25.90
CA LYS A 126 -1.48 -9.11 -27.07
C LYS A 126 -0.02 -8.70 -27.31
N GLN A 127 0.77 -8.60 -26.23
CA GLN A 127 2.15 -8.14 -26.28
C GLN A 127 3.17 -9.26 -26.52
N LEU A 128 2.81 -10.50 -26.22
CA LEU A 128 3.66 -11.66 -26.50
C LEU A 128 3.56 -12.15 -27.96
N GLN A 129 2.63 -11.60 -28.73
CA GLN A 129 2.42 -11.93 -30.15
C GLN A 129 2.99 -10.88 -31.11
N ALA A 130 3.45 -9.75 -30.58
CA ALA A 130 4.12 -8.66 -31.31
C ALA A 130 5.64 -8.82 -31.27
#